data_AF-A0A9Q6SAA5-F1
#
_entry.id   AF-A0A9Q6SAA5-F1
#
_cell.length_a   1.000
_cell.length_b   1.000
_cell.length_c   1.000
_cell.angle_alpha   90.00
_cell.angle_beta   90.00
_cell.angle_gamma   90.00
#
_symmetry.space_group_name_H-M   'P 1'
#
loop_
_entity.id
_entity.type
_entity.pdbx_description
1 polymer ?
#
loop_
_entity_poly.entity_id
_entity_poly.type
_entity_poly.pdbx_seq_one_letter_code
_entity_poly.pdbx_strand_id
1 'polypeptide(L)'
;MRRAATAATWVCCAALPATPAAAQQAPQAAMHGSAPRASHYEPMKLTAHARTFYQSVRGIDNLSVRRTASGNLLRFSYRVTDPALARLLGDKSTTPYLYGEANHVLLEVPVMDNIGQLRQTGALEVGQQYWMVFSNKGNLVKAGDRVNVLIGSFHIDGLVVQ
;
A
#
# COMPACT_ATOMS: atom_id res chain seq x y z
N MET A 1 65.74 8.31 79.25
CA MET A 1 67.13 8.76 79.07
C MET A 1 67.58 8.21 77.72
N ARG A 2 67.95 8.90 76.63
CA ARG A 2 68.40 10.26 76.26
C ARG A 2 68.03 10.43 74.75
N ARG A 3 67.45 11.55 74.30
CA ARG A 3 68.00 12.59 73.36
C ARG A 3 68.96 12.03 72.29
N ALA A 4 68.88 12.33 71.00
CA ALA A 4 68.66 13.59 70.27
C ALA A 4 68.38 13.24 68.78
N ALA A 5 67.42 13.85 68.07
CA ALA A 5 67.47 15.15 67.38
C ALA A 5 68.60 15.30 66.33
N THR A 6 68.26 15.15 65.04
CA THR A 6 68.86 15.88 63.92
C THR A 6 67.83 16.03 62.80
N ALA A 7 67.50 17.28 62.49
CA ALA A 7 66.74 17.73 61.34
C ALA A 7 67.68 17.94 60.14
N ALA A 8 67.23 17.66 58.91
CA ALA A 8 67.78 18.28 57.70
C ALA A 8 66.87 18.07 56.47
N THR A 9 66.34 19.21 55.98
CA THR A 9 66.16 19.59 54.56
C THR A 9 65.24 18.80 53.61
N TRP A 10 64.05 19.38 53.40
CA TRP A 10 63.51 19.92 52.14
C TRP A 10 63.95 19.28 50.80
N VAL A 11 62.98 18.68 50.10
CA VAL A 11 62.80 18.86 48.65
C VAL A 11 61.29 18.96 48.37
N CYS A 12 60.84 20.14 47.96
CA CYS A 12 59.54 20.34 47.33
C CYS A 12 59.56 19.71 45.93
N CYS A 13 58.92 18.56 45.75
CA CYS A 13 58.49 18.11 44.43
C CYS A 13 57.02 18.49 44.25
N ALA A 14 56.79 19.60 43.55
CA ALA A 14 55.47 19.98 43.08
C ALA A 14 54.97 18.94 42.08
N ALA A 15 53.94 18.19 42.45
CA ALA A 15 53.22 17.29 41.55
C ALA A 15 52.33 18.13 40.62
N LEU A 16 52.70 18.20 39.34
CA LEU A 16 51.83 18.74 38.30
C LEU A 16 50.66 17.76 38.06
N PRO A 17 49.40 18.22 38.02
CA PRO A 17 48.29 17.38 37.58
C PRO A 17 48.42 17.17 36.07
N ALA A 18 48.55 15.91 35.65
CA ALA A 18 48.43 15.51 34.26
C ALA A 18 46.99 15.79 33.78
N THR A 19 46.82 16.78 32.91
CA THR A 19 45.58 17.02 32.17
C THR A 19 45.29 15.83 31.27
N PRO A 20 44.13 15.15 31.38
CA PRO A 20 43.76 14.14 30.41
C PRO A 20 43.53 14.81 29.06
N ALA A 21 44.18 14.28 28.03
CA ALA A 21 44.02 14.67 26.66
C ALA A 21 42.52 14.63 26.28
N ALA A 22 42.00 15.79 25.88
CA ALA A 22 40.68 15.89 25.29
C ALA A 22 40.64 15.00 24.04
N ALA A 23 39.95 13.87 24.13
CA ALA A 23 39.61 13.06 22.99
C ALA A 23 38.75 13.91 22.05
N GLN A 24 39.35 14.38 20.95
CA GLN A 24 38.63 15.03 19.86
C GLN A 24 37.65 14.03 19.27
N GLN A 25 36.38 14.17 19.62
CA GLN A 25 35.28 13.51 18.92
C GLN A 25 35.23 14.10 17.51
N ALA A 26 35.56 13.28 16.52
CA ALA A 26 35.36 13.61 15.12
C ALA A 26 33.86 13.92 14.89
N PRO A 27 33.51 14.95 14.10
CA PRO A 27 32.12 15.19 13.76
C PRO A 27 31.63 14.01 12.92
N GLN A 28 30.74 13.21 13.49
CA GLN A 28 29.97 12.25 12.71
C GLN A 28 29.13 13.08 11.74
N ALA A 29 29.51 13.07 10.47
CA ALA A 29 28.74 13.65 9.40
C ALA A 29 27.34 13.06 9.48
N ALA A 30 26.37 13.87 9.92
CA ALA A 30 24.98 13.51 9.91
C ALA A 30 24.62 13.18 8.45
N MET A 31 24.49 11.89 8.17
CA MET A 31 23.80 11.44 6.98
C MET A 31 22.36 11.91 7.14
N HIS A 32 22.05 13.06 6.54
CA HIS A 32 20.68 13.45 6.28
C HIS A 32 20.11 12.36 5.39
N GLY A 33 19.47 11.37 6.02
CA GLY A 33 18.62 10.43 5.32
C GLY A 33 17.56 11.27 4.64
N SER A 34 17.69 11.44 3.32
CA SER A 34 16.61 11.95 2.50
C SER A 34 15.41 11.08 2.82
N ALA A 35 14.46 11.62 3.60
CA ALA A 35 13.19 10.97 3.81
C ALA A 35 12.68 10.57 2.42
N PRO A 36 12.25 9.32 2.20
CA PRO A 36 11.68 8.94 0.92
C PRO A 36 10.59 9.95 0.63
N ARG A 37 10.73 10.66 -0.48
CA ARG A 37 9.76 11.64 -0.93
C ARG A 37 8.48 10.85 -1.17
N ALA A 38 7.63 10.78 -0.15
CA ALA A 38 6.32 10.18 -0.24
C ALA A 38 5.67 10.85 -1.44
N SER A 39 5.44 10.08 -2.50
CA SER A 39 4.78 10.60 -3.68
C SER A 39 3.48 11.24 -3.19
N HIS A 40 3.21 12.47 -3.60
CA HIS A 40 1.92 13.13 -3.37
C HIS A 40 0.82 12.48 -4.21
N TYR A 41 0.85 11.15 -4.31
CA TYR A 41 -0.16 10.37 -4.98
C TYR A 41 -1.35 10.26 -4.04
N GLU A 42 -2.12 11.36 -3.98
CA GLU A 42 -3.54 11.29 -3.70
C GLU A 42 -4.10 10.10 -4.49
N PRO A 43 -4.93 9.21 -3.91
CA PRO A 43 -5.54 8.12 -4.64
C PRO A 43 -6.38 8.73 -5.77
N MET A 44 -5.75 8.91 -6.94
CA MET A 44 -6.35 9.72 -8.00
C MET A 44 -7.59 8.99 -8.44
N LYS A 45 -8.73 9.64 -8.16
CA LYS A 45 -10.02 9.26 -8.71
C LYS A 45 -9.84 9.14 -10.22
N LEU A 46 -10.43 8.10 -10.80
CA LEU A 46 -10.40 7.83 -12.24
C LEU A 46 -10.56 9.14 -13.03
N THR A 47 -9.60 9.43 -13.94
CA THR A 47 -9.56 10.70 -14.67
C THR A 47 -10.86 10.93 -15.44
N ALA A 48 -11.20 12.18 -15.73
CA ALA A 48 -12.43 12.49 -16.47
C ALA A 48 -12.49 11.76 -17.82
N HIS A 49 -11.36 11.71 -18.53
CA HIS A 49 -11.25 11.00 -19.81
C HIS A 49 -11.47 9.49 -19.66
N ALA A 50 -10.84 8.86 -18.66
CA ALA A 50 -11.05 7.44 -18.39
C ALA A 50 -12.51 7.14 -18.01
N ARG A 51 -13.15 8.00 -17.21
CA ARG A 51 -14.57 7.86 -16.87
C ARG A 51 -15.46 7.90 -18.11
N THR A 52 -15.26 8.88 -18.99
CA THR A 52 -15.99 8.97 -20.26
C THR A 52 -15.76 7.72 -21.12
N PHE A 53 -14.51 7.26 -21.22
CA PHE A 53 -14.17 6.04 -21.96
C PHE A 53 -14.93 4.81 -21.44
N TYR A 54 -14.90 4.54 -20.13
CA TYR A 54 -15.62 3.38 -19.59
C TYR A 54 -17.13 3.51 -19.74
N GLN A 55 -17.66 4.73 -19.61
CA GLN A 55 -19.10 4.97 -19.78
C GLN A 55 -19.57 4.73 -21.22
N SER A 56 -18.86 5.29 -22.21
CA SER A 56 -19.30 5.28 -23.62
C SER A 56 -18.84 4.06 -24.39
N VAL A 57 -17.66 3.51 -24.09
CA VAL A 57 -17.05 2.40 -24.83
C VAL A 57 -17.25 1.07 -24.12
N ARG A 58 -17.41 1.09 -22.79
CA ARG A 58 -17.46 -0.14 -21.96
C ARG A 58 -18.78 -0.31 -21.21
N GLY A 59 -19.70 0.64 -21.33
CA GLY A 59 -21.05 0.54 -20.77
C GLY A 59 -21.10 0.52 -19.25
N ILE A 60 -20.10 1.08 -18.56
CA ILE A 60 -20.07 1.15 -17.10
C ILE A 60 -19.54 2.47 -16.57
N ASP A 61 -20.01 2.87 -15.40
CA ASP A 61 -19.47 3.98 -14.64
C ASP A 61 -19.46 3.71 -13.12
N ASN A 62 -19.22 4.75 -12.32
CA ASN A 62 -19.15 4.67 -10.86
C ASN A 62 -18.23 3.54 -10.33
N LEU A 63 -17.07 3.39 -10.97
CA LEU A 63 -16.11 2.34 -10.66
C LEU A 63 -15.42 2.60 -9.32
N SER A 64 -15.35 1.57 -8.48
CA SER A 64 -14.57 1.62 -7.24
C SER A 64 -14.06 0.25 -6.82
N VAL A 65 -12.86 0.23 -6.22
CA VAL A 65 -12.33 -0.94 -5.51
C VAL A 65 -12.14 -0.54 -4.06
N ARG A 66 -12.80 -1.25 -3.16
CA ARG A 66 -12.73 -0.98 -1.72
C ARG A 66 -12.26 -2.19 -0.95
N ARG A 67 -11.37 -1.97 0.00
CA ARG A 67 -10.94 -3.00 0.94
C ARG A 67 -11.99 -3.19 2.04
N THR A 68 -12.25 -4.43 2.44
CA THR A 68 -13.09 -4.70 3.61
C THR A 68 -12.34 -4.37 4.91
N ALA A 69 -13.06 -4.25 6.03
CA ALA A 69 -12.44 -3.93 7.32
C ALA A 69 -11.31 -4.89 7.72
N SER A 70 -11.45 -6.19 7.44
CA SER A 70 -10.40 -7.19 7.70
C SER A 70 -9.25 -7.13 6.72
N GLY A 71 -9.45 -6.53 5.55
CA GLY A 71 -8.48 -6.45 4.48
C GLY A 71 -8.33 -7.69 3.62
N ASN A 72 -8.97 -8.79 4.00
CA ASN A 72 -8.85 -10.06 3.30
C ASN A 72 -9.69 -10.12 2.02
N LEU A 73 -10.49 -9.09 1.74
CA LEU A 73 -11.34 -9.02 0.57
C LEU A 73 -11.27 -7.62 -0.04
N LEU A 74 -11.34 -7.57 -1.38
CA LEU A 74 -11.52 -6.35 -2.15
C LEU A 74 -12.86 -6.41 -2.88
N ARG A 75 -13.72 -5.42 -2.69
CA ARG A 75 -14.98 -5.29 -3.41
C ARG A 75 -14.78 -4.36 -4.60
N PHE A 76 -14.94 -4.89 -5.80
CA PHE A 76 -15.10 -4.09 -7.01
C PHE A 76 -16.60 -3.78 -7.20
N SER A 77 -16.95 -2.51 -7.38
CA SER A 77 -18.32 -2.06 -7.65
C SER A 77 -18.35 -1.18 -8.90
N TYR A 78 -19.43 -1.31 -9.67
CA TYR A 78 -19.67 -0.56 -10.90
C TYR A 78 -21.16 -0.38 -11.12
N ARG A 79 -21.55 0.63 -11.88
CA ARG A 79 -22.93 0.80 -12.38
C ARG A 79 -22.96 0.58 -13.88
N VAL A 80 -23.99 -0.11 -14.36
CA VAL A 80 -24.16 -0.39 -15.78
C VAL A 80 -24.84 0.79 -16.46
N THR A 81 -24.27 1.27 -17.56
CA THR A 81 -24.86 2.29 -18.44
C THR A 81 -25.33 1.70 -19.77
N ASP A 82 -24.67 0.62 -20.23
CA ASP A 82 -25.08 -0.14 -21.42
C ASP A 82 -24.83 -1.66 -21.17
N PRO A 83 -25.89 -2.46 -21.00
CA PRO A 83 -25.80 -3.90 -20.78
C PRO A 83 -25.14 -4.68 -21.91
N ALA A 84 -25.25 -4.22 -23.17
CA ALA A 84 -24.67 -4.91 -24.31
C ALA A 84 -23.14 -4.79 -24.29
N LEU A 85 -22.62 -3.60 -24.00
CA LEU A 85 -21.18 -3.35 -23.85
C LEU A 85 -20.61 -4.00 -22.58
N ALA A 86 -21.40 -4.02 -21.49
CA ALA A 86 -21.01 -4.56 -20.19
C ALA A 86 -21.23 -6.07 -20.05
N ARG A 87 -21.72 -6.77 -21.09
CA ARG A 87 -22.20 -8.16 -21.01
C ARG A 87 -21.26 -9.13 -20.31
N LEU A 88 -19.95 -9.00 -20.55
CA LEU A 88 -18.93 -9.88 -19.96
C LEU A 88 -18.87 -9.81 -18.43
N LEU A 89 -19.29 -8.69 -17.82
CA LEU A 89 -19.31 -8.54 -16.37
C LEU A 89 -20.38 -9.41 -15.70
N GLY A 90 -21.48 -9.68 -16.40
CA GLY A 90 -22.57 -10.55 -15.95
C GLY A 90 -22.43 -12.01 -16.40
N ASP A 91 -21.46 -12.32 -17.27
CA ASP A 91 -21.28 -13.64 -17.87
C ASP A 91 -20.64 -14.62 -16.88
N LYS A 92 -21.43 -15.57 -16.39
CA LYS A 92 -21.01 -16.66 -15.50
C LYS A 92 -19.91 -17.57 -16.05
N SER A 93 -19.71 -17.62 -17.37
CA SER A 93 -18.66 -18.44 -18.00
C SER A 93 -17.28 -17.76 -18.02
N THR A 94 -17.23 -16.44 -17.78
CA THR A 94 -15.97 -15.70 -17.76
C THR A 94 -15.41 -15.64 -16.33
N THR A 95 -14.12 -15.91 -16.18
CA THR A 95 -13.41 -15.84 -14.90
C THR A 95 -12.84 -14.44 -14.68
N PRO A 96 -13.25 -13.73 -13.61
CA PRO A 96 -12.70 -12.45 -13.24
C PRO A 96 -11.43 -12.59 -12.39
N TYR A 97 -10.47 -11.71 -12.66
CA TYR A 97 -9.27 -11.54 -11.87
C TYR A 97 -9.05 -10.07 -11.51
N LEU A 98 -8.36 -9.83 -10.41
CA LEU A 98 -7.86 -8.52 -10.05
C LEU A 98 -6.33 -8.62 -9.91
N TYR A 99 -5.63 -7.89 -10.75
CA TYR A 99 -4.17 -7.84 -10.75
C TYR A 99 -3.69 -6.64 -9.92
N GLY A 100 -2.88 -6.90 -8.90
CA GLY A 100 -2.24 -5.86 -8.09
C GLY A 100 -0.87 -5.51 -8.67
N GLU A 101 -0.69 -4.26 -9.11
CA GLU A 101 0.52 -3.85 -9.83
C GLU A 101 1.76 -3.85 -8.94
N ALA A 102 1.63 -3.38 -7.69
CA ALA A 102 2.76 -3.19 -6.78
C ALA A 102 3.48 -4.50 -6.40
N ASN A 103 2.70 -5.58 -6.24
CA ASN A 103 3.20 -6.88 -5.76
C ASN A 103 3.10 -7.97 -6.83
N HIS A 104 2.69 -7.64 -8.05
CA HIS A 104 2.49 -8.58 -9.16
C HIS A 104 1.60 -9.78 -8.81
N VAL A 105 0.56 -9.54 -8.00
CA VAL A 105 -0.35 -10.59 -7.52
C VAL A 105 -1.61 -10.65 -8.37
N LEU A 106 -2.11 -11.86 -8.62
CA LEU A 106 -3.40 -12.08 -9.25
C LEU A 106 -4.39 -12.60 -8.20
N LEU A 107 -5.47 -11.88 -7.98
CA LEU A 107 -6.51 -12.21 -7.02
C LEU A 107 -7.75 -12.73 -7.76
N GLU A 108 -8.35 -13.78 -7.22
CA GLU A 108 -9.52 -14.44 -7.79
C GLU A 108 -10.77 -14.16 -6.95
N VAL A 109 -11.96 -14.34 -7.56
CA VAL A 109 -13.22 -14.34 -6.83
C VAL A 109 -13.34 -15.66 -6.05
N PRO A 110 -13.41 -15.63 -4.71
CA PRO A 110 -13.53 -16.85 -3.92
C PRO A 110 -14.89 -17.52 -4.16
N VAL A 111 -14.86 -18.86 -4.17
CA VAL A 111 -16.07 -19.70 -4.12
C VAL A 111 -16.27 -20.10 -2.66
N MET A 112 -17.44 -19.78 -2.11
CA MET A 112 -17.83 -20.15 -0.75
C MET A 112 -18.80 -21.32 -0.79
N ASP A 113 -18.64 -22.29 0.11
CA ASP A 113 -19.59 -23.39 0.27
C ASP A 113 -21.00 -22.84 0.54
N ASN A 114 -21.99 -23.35 -0.19
CA ASN A 114 -23.41 -22.96 -0.13
C ASN A 114 -23.78 -21.52 -0.58
N ILE A 115 -22.81 -20.64 -0.87
CA ILE A 115 -23.08 -19.27 -1.39
C ILE A 115 -22.68 -19.17 -2.87
N GLY A 116 -21.67 -19.93 -3.30
CA GLY A 116 -21.10 -19.84 -4.64
C GLY A 116 -20.06 -18.73 -4.77
N GLN A 117 -19.86 -18.23 -6.00
CA GLN A 117 -18.92 -17.12 -6.26
C GLN A 117 -19.49 -15.81 -5.72
N LEU A 118 -18.67 -15.02 -5.02
CA LEU A 118 -19.05 -13.71 -4.49
C LEU A 118 -19.10 -12.64 -5.59
N ARG A 119 -20.01 -12.81 -6.55
CA ARG A 119 -20.25 -11.89 -7.66
C ARG A 119 -21.70 -11.98 -8.14
N GLN A 120 -22.21 -10.87 -8.66
CA GLN A 120 -23.51 -10.86 -9.32
C GLN A 120 -23.35 -11.24 -10.80
N THR A 121 -24.19 -12.16 -11.29
CA THR A 121 -24.18 -12.64 -12.68
C THR A 121 -25.61 -12.65 -13.25
N GLY A 122 -25.73 -12.76 -14.57
CA GLY A 122 -27.01 -12.77 -15.27
C GLY A 122 -27.21 -11.56 -16.17
N ALA A 123 -28.47 -11.27 -16.48
CA ALA A 123 -28.83 -10.10 -17.27
C ALA A 123 -28.54 -8.82 -16.48
N LEU A 124 -27.81 -7.91 -17.11
CA LEU A 124 -27.49 -6.61 -16.54
C LEU A 124 -28.56 -5.60 -16.91
N GLU A 125 -28.90 -4.71 -15.98
CA GLU A 125 -29.90 -3.66 -16.14
C GLU A 125 -29.23 -2.28 -16.14
N VAL A 126 -29.70 -1.40 -17.03
CA VAL A 126 -29.24 -0.01 -17.10
C VAL A 126 -29.51 0.70 -15.77
N GLY A 127 -28.53 1.45 -15.28
CA GLY A 127 -28.62 2.25 -14.07
C GLY A 127 -28.42 1.46 -12.77
N GLN A 128 -28.40 0.13 -12.82
CA GLN A 128 -28.21 -0.71 -11.64
C GLN A 128 -26.75 -0.83 -11.25
N GLN A 129 -26.51 -0.89 -9.94
CA GLN A 129 -25.18 -1.09 -9.37
C GLN A 129 -24.94 -2.58 -9.11
N TYR A 130 -23.80 -3.05 -9.57
CA TYR A 130 -23.34 -4.42 -9.41
C TYR A 130 -22.00 -4.46 -8.69
N TRP A 131 -21.65 -5.64 -8.18
CA TRP A 131 -20.39 -5.86 -7.50
C TRP A 131 -19.86 -7.30 -7.64
N MET A 132 -18.56 -7.43 -7.40
CA MET A 132 -17.87 -8.69 -7.19
C MET A 132 -16.75 -8.52 -6.16
N VAL A 133 -16.36 -9.61 -5.51
CA VAL A 133 -15.37 -9.60 -4.44
C VAL A 133 -14.19 -10.48 -4.80
N PHE A 134 -12.98 -9.97 -4.62
CA PHE A 134 -11.73 -10.69 -4.82
C PHE A 134 -11.10 -11.04 -3.47
N SER A 135 -10.52 -12.24 -3.38
CA SER A 135 -9.79 -12.69 -2.20
C SER A 135 -8.43 -12.01 -2.12
N ASN A 136 -8.21 -11.24 -1.07
CA ASN A 136 -6.94 -10.59 -0.73
C ASN A 136 -6.32 -11.23 0.50
N LYS A 137 -6.24 -12.57 0.51
CA LYS A 137 -5.67 -13.34 1.61
C LYS A 137 -4.23 -12.91 1.88
N GLY A 138 -3.88 -12.71 3.14
CA GLY A 138 -2.56 -12.17 3.51
C GLY A 138 -2.44 -10.66 3.32
N ASN A 139 -3.54 -9.99 2.94
CA ASN A 139 -3.60 -8.53 2.79
C ASN A 139 -2.53 -8.02 1.81
N LEU A 140 -2.37 -8.69 0.66
CA LEU A 140 -1.31 -8.44 -0.30
C LEU A 140 -1.49 -7.11 -1.05
N VAL A 141 -2.73 -6.69 -1.28
CA VAL A 141 -3.07 -5.39 -1.84
C VAL A 141 -3.57 -4.45 -0.74
N LYS A 142 -3.03 -3.23 -0.68
CA LYS A 142 -3.31 -2.21 0.33
C LYS A 142 -4.15 -1.07 -0.23
N ALA A 143 -4.69 -0.23 0.66
CA ALA A 143 -5.30 1.03 0.24
C ALA A 143 -4.22 1.94 -0.38
N GLY A 144 -4.56 2.61 -1.48
CA GLY A 144 -3.63 3.39 -2.30
C GLY A 144 -2.95 2.61 -3.43
N ASP A 145 -2.95 1.27 -3.38
CA ASP A 145 -2.38 0.45 -4.45
C ASP A 145 -3.19 0.57 -5.75
N ARG A 146 -2.50 0.40 -6.87
CA ARG A 146 -3.11 0.30 -8.19
C ARG A 146 -3.44 -1.14 -8.53
N VAL A 147 -4.64 -1.32 -9.08
CA VAL A 147 -5.15 -2.62 -9.49
C VAL A 147 -5.84 -2.55 -10.84
N ASN A 148 -5.76 -3.66 -11.58
CA ASN A 148 -6.43 -3.85 -12.85
C ASN A 148 -7.46 -4.98 -12.71
N VAL A 149 -8.67 -4.76 -13.21
CA VAL A 149 -9.75 -5.77 -13.22
C VAL A 149 -9.80 -6.39 -14.60
N LEU A 150 -9.65 -7.72 -14.66
CA LEU A 150 -9.53 -8.48 -15.90
C LEU A 150 -10.64 -9.54 -15.96
N ILE A 151 -11.55 -9.42 -16.92
CA ILE A 151 -12.70 -10.33 -17.09
C ILE A 151 -12.81 -10.69 -18.57
N GLY A 152 -12.09 -11.74 -19.00
CA GLY A 152 -11.95 -12.06 -20.42
C GLY A 152 -11.25 -10.92 -21.17
N SER A 153 -11.90 -10.37 -22.19
CA SER A 153 -11.45 -9.15 -22.89
C SER A 153 -11.92 -7.84 -22.22
N PHE A 154 -12.64 -7.95 -21.10
CA PHE A 154 -13.08 -6.79 -20.33
C PHE A 154 -12.00 -6.36 -19.32
N HIS A 155 -11.20 -5.35 -19.66
CA HIS A 155 -10.14 -4.81 -18.81
C HIS A 155 -10.46 -3.40 -18.31
N ILE A 156 -10.14 -3.16 -17.04
CA ILE A 156 -10.21 -1.86 -16.38
C ILE A 156 -8.88 -1.66 -15.66
N ASP A 157 -8.16 -0.60 -15.99
CA ASP A 157 -6.77 -0.44 -15.55
C ASP A 157 -6.62 0.77 -14.62
N GLY A 158 -5.62 0.68 -13.73
CA GLY A 158 -5.18 1.78 -12.89
C GLY A 158 -6.19 2.22 -11.84
N LEU A 159 -7.13 1.35 -11.42
CA LEU A 159 -8.03 1.64 -10.30
C LEU A 159 -7.22 1.75 -9.02
N VAL A 160 -7.52 2.76 -8.20
CA VAL A 160 -6.89 2.90 -6.88
C VAL A 160 -7.78 2.26 -5.82
N VAL A 161 -7.18 1.44 -4.97
CA VAL A 161 -7.87 0.79 -3.85
C VAL A 161 -8.14 1.81 -2.75
N GLN A 162 -9.40 1.84 -2.29
CA GLN A 162 -9.87 2.66 -1.16
C GLN A 162 -9.93 1.87 0.14
#